data_AF-A0A0B8NU78-F1
#
_entry.id   AF-A0A0B8NU78-F1
#
_cell.length_a   1.000
_cell.length_b   1.000
_cell.length_c   1.000
_cell.angle_alpha   90.00
_cell.angle_beta   90.00
_cell.angle_gamma   90.00
#
_symmetry.space_group_name_H-M   'P 1'
#
loop_
_entity.id
_entity.type
_entity.pdbx_description
1 polymer ?
#
loop_
_entity_poly.entity_id
_entity_poly.type
_entity_poly.pdbx_seq_one_letter_code
_entity_poly.pdbx_strand_id
1 'polypeptide(L)'
;MNKEILAVVEAVSNEKAVPRERIFEALEIALSTATKKKYEIEIDVRVEIDRKSGEFDTFRRWEAVEEVENPTKEISLEAAQYDDETIELGDFIEEEIESVKFDRITTQTAKQVIVQKVREAEREQVVEKFIDNEGELITGVVKKVNRETVVMDLGENAEAVILREDQLPRENFRPGDRVRGLLYSVRPEARGFQLFMTRSKPEMLTELFRIEVPEIAEDIIELKGAARDPGSRAKIAVKTNDRRIDCRCLCWYAWCSCAGCIW
;
A
#
# COMPACT_ATOMS: atom_id res chain seq x y z
N MET A 1 -32.74 1.28 11.96
CA MET A 1 -31.53 0.93 12.70
C MET A 1 -30.66 -0.08 11.95
N ASN A 2 -31.04 -1.34 11.68
CA ASN A 2 -30.13 -2.27 10.92
C ASN A 2 -29.94 -1.90 9.43
N LYS A 3 -30.97 -1.33 8.79
CA LYS A 3 -30.87 -0.81 7.40
C LYS A 3 -29.90 0.37 7.23
N GLU A 4 -29.47 1.01 8.31
CA GLU A 4 -28.52 2.12 8.24
C GLU A 4 -27.10 1.63 7.92
N ILE A 5 -26.72 0.44 8.40
CA ILE A 5 -25.43 -0.17 8.08
C ILE A 5 -25.36 -0.48 6.59
N LEU A 6 -26.42 -1.11 6.06
CA LEU A 6 -26.53 -1.40 4.63
C LEU A 6 -26.43 -0.12 3.79
N ALA A 7 -27.19 0.93 4.14
CA ALA A 7 -27.15 2.19 3.41
C ALA A 7 -25.77 2.86 3.44
N VAL A 8 -25.05 2.78 4.56
CA VAL A 8 -23.68 3.32 4.68
C VAL A 8 -22.69 2.50 3.87
N VAL A 9 -22.76 1.17 3.93
CA VAL A 9 -21.88 0.29 3.13
C VAL A 9 -22.12 0.51 1.64
N GLU A 10 -23.37 0.66 1.21
CA GLU A 10 -23.71 0.94 -0.19
C GLU A 10 -23.20 2.30 -0.64
N ALA A 11 -23.39 3.35 0.16
CA ALA A 11 -22.88 4.69 -0.16
C ALA A 11 -21.36 4.69 -0.33
N VAL A 12 -20.64 4.05 0.60
CA VAL A 12 -19.17 3.99 0.58
C VAL A 12 -18.65 3.14 -0.58
N SER A 13 -19.28 2.00 -0.84
CA SER A 13 -18.92 1.13 -1.97
C SER A 13 -19.09 1.84 -3.31
N ASN A 14 -20.19 2.59 -3.48
CA ASN A 14 -20.48 3.33 -4.72
C ASN A 14 -19.53 4.52 -4.93
N GLU A 15 -19.17 5.25 -3.87
CA GLU A 15 -18.28 6.42 -4.00
C GLU A 15 -16.82 6.06 -4.25
N LYS A 16 -16.35 4.93 -3.70
CA LYS A 16 -14.91 4.61 -3.62
C LYS A 16 -14.50 3.34 -4.35
N ALA A 17 -15.43 2.71 -5.08
CA ALA A 17 -15.20 1.47 -5.84
C ALA A 17 -14.58 0.35 -4.98
N VAL A 18 -14.90 0.31 -3.69
CA VAL A 18 -14.45 -0.76 -2.78
C VAL A 18 -15.50 -1.87 -2.80
N PRO A 19 -15.10 -3.15 -3.01
CA PRO A 19 -16.04 -4.26 -3.00
C PRO A 19 -16.72 -4.37 -1.64
N ARG A 20 -18.05 -4.55 -1.65
CA ARG A 20 -18.88 -4.63 -0.44
C ARG A 20 -18.40 -5.71 0.52
N GLU A 21 -17.92 -6.83 -0.02
CA GLU A 21 -17.45 -7.99 0.74
C GLU A 21 -16.29 -7.62 1.69
N ARG A 22 -15.30 -6.87 1.20
CA ARG A 22 -14.17 -6.41 2.03
C ARG A 22 -14.60 -5.47 3.16
N ILE A 23 -15.71 -4.74 2.98
CA ILE A 23 -16.27 -3.87 4.01
C ILE A 23 -16.97 -4.70 5.09
N PHE A 24 -17.74 -5.71 4.68
CA PHE A 24 -18.42 -6.62 5.62
C PHE A 24 -17.42 -7.42 6.46
N GLU A 25 -16.41 -8.05 5.82
CA GLU A 25 -15.35 -8.78 6.52
C GLU A 25 -14.65 -7.91 7.58
N ALA A 26 -14.38 -6.65 7.23
CA ALA A 26 -13.74 -5.75 8.17
C ALA A 26 -14.64 -5.34 9.34
N LEU A 27 -15.93 -5.16 9.08
CA LEU A 27 -16.92 -4.89 10.13
C LEU A 27 -17.05 -6.10 11.06
N GLU A 28 -17.04 -7.33 10.54
CA GLU A 28 -17.04 -8.56 11.32
C GLU A 28 -15.82 -8.64 12.25
N ILE A 29 -14.61 -8.37 11.72
CA ILE A 29 -13.36 -8.34 12.51
C ILE A 29 -13.40 -7.24 13.58
N ALA A 30 -13.95 -6.07 13.25
CA ALA A 30 -14.05 -4.97 14.19
C ALA A 30 -15.04 -5.25 15.32
N LEU A 31 -16.18 -5.83 14.98
CA LEU A 31 -17.21 -6.22 15.95
C LEU A 31 -16.73 -7.36 16.83
N SER A 32 -16.01 -8.35 16.28
CA SER A 32 -15.37 -9.40 17.09
C SER A 32 -14.34 -8.83 18.06
N THR A 33 -13.54 -7.85 17.63
CA THR A 33 -12.57 -7.18 18.52
C THR A 33 -13.26 -6.34 19.60
N ALA A 34 -14.37 -5.68 19.27
CA ALA A 34 -15.13 -4.86 20.21
C ALA A 34 -15.86 -5.72 21.25
N THR A 35 -16.45 -6.85 20.83
CA THR A 35 -17.10 -7.82 21.71
C THR A 35 -16.07 -8.46 22.64
N LYS A 36 -14.92 -8.91 22.13
CA LYS A 36 -13.79 -9.42 22.95
C LYS A 36 -13.40 -8.49 24.09
N LYS A 37 -13.35 -7.17 23.85
CA LYS A 37 -13.01 -6.17 24.89
C LYS A 37 -14.09 -5.98 25.95
N LYS A 38 -15.33 -6.36 25.66
CA LYS A 38 -16.47 -6.18 26.56
C LYS A 38 -16.54 -7.29 27.60
N TYR A 39 -16.05 -8.49 27.26
CA TYR A 39 -15.89 -9.59 28.20
C TYR A 39 -14.58 -9.43 28.97
N GLU A 40 -14.60 -9.70 30.27
CA GLU A 40 -13.41 -9.64 31.14
C GLU A 40 -12.44 -10.80 30.88
N ILE A 41 -12.90 -11.79 30.13
CA ILE A 41 -12.19 -13.03 29.83
C ILE A 41 -11.73 -12.98 28.38
N GLU A 42 -10.51 -13.44 28.10
CA GLU A 42 -10.05 -13.62 26.73
C GLU A 42 -10.80 -14.78 26.06
N ILE A 43 -11.79 -14.42 25.25
CA ILE A 43 -12.59 -15.33 24.42
C ILE A 43 -12.25 -15.15 22.94
N ASP A 44 -12.41 -16.21 22.15
CA ASP A 44 -12.44 -16.07 20.69
C ASP A 44 -13.88 -15.86 20.20
N VAL A 45 -14.06 -14.93 19.27
CA VAL A 45 -15.39 -14.47 18.84
C VAL A 45 -15.39 -14.29 17.34
N ARG A 46 -16.44 -14.80 16.69
CA ARG A 46 -16.73 -14.63 15.28
C ARG A 46 -17.95 -13.75 15.09
N VAL A 47 -17.71 -12.70 14.30
CA VAL A 47 -18.67 -11.85 13.59
C VAL A 47 -19.33 -12.52 12.38
N GLU A 48 -20.64 -12.73 12.24
CA GLU A 48 -21.23 -12.96 10.90
C GLU A 48 -22.33 -11.93 10.62
N ILE A 49 -22.27 -11.27 9.45
CA ILE A 49 -23.26 -10.27 9.03
C ILE A 49 -24.02 -10.77 7.80
N ASP A 50 -25.35 -10.86 7.90
CA ASP A 50 -26.20 -11.13 6.75
C ASP A 50 -26.24 -9.92 5.81
N ARG A 51 -25.82 -10.16 4.57
CA ARG A 51 -25.69 -9.16 3.50
C ARG A 51 -27.03 -8.58 3.04
N LYS A 52 -28.15 -9.25 3.29
CA LYS A 52 -29.49 -8.81 2.85
C LYS A 52 -30.24 -8.05 3.93
N SER A 53 -30.22 -8.56 5.16
CA SER A 53 -30.94 -7.98 6.29
C SER A 53 -30.12 -6.92 7.03
N GLY A 54 -28.78 -7.05 7.00
CA GLY A 54 -27.86 -6.26 7.83
C GLY A 54 -27.91 -6.66 9.30
N GLU A 55 -28.52 -7.79 9.62
CA GLU A 55 -28.46 -8.41 10.95
C GLU A 55 -27.11 -9.11 11.11
N PHE A 56 -26.64 -9.18 12.34
CA PHE A 56 -25.35 -9.78 12.65
C PHE A 56 -25.48 -10.65 13.89
N ASP A 57 -24.88 -11.83 13.78
CA ASP A 57 -24.90 -12.85 14.81
C ASP A 57 -23.48 -13.01 15.35
N THR A 58 -23.38 -13.22 16.66
CA THR A 58 -22.10 -13.26 17.37
C THR A 58 -21.92 -14.65 17.93
N PHE A 59 -20.86 -15.33 17.47
CA PHE A 59 -20.54 -16.68 17.92
C PHE A 59 -19.27 -16.65 18.74
N ARG A 60 -19.25 -17.37 19.87
CA ARG A 60 -18.02 -17.68 20.58
C ARG A 60 -17.43 -18.97 20.04
N ARG A 61 -16.11 -18.96 19.88
CA ARG A 61 -15.36 -20.08 19.36
C ARG A 61 -14.51 -20.75 20.43
N TRP A 62 -14.49 -22.07 20.43
CA TRP A 62 -13.52 -22.89 21.14
C TRP A 62 -12.77 -23.78 20.17
N GLU A 63 -11.46 -23.86 20.32
CA GLU A 63 -10.58 -24.75 19.56
C GLU A 63 -10.54 -26.13 20.20
N ALA A 64 -10.75 -27.18 19.42
CA ALA A 64 -10.69 -28.56 19.88
C ALA A 64 -9.22 -29.03 19.96
N VAL A 65 -8.73 -29.29 21.16
CA VAL A 65 -7.34 -29.70 21.43
C VAL A 65 -7.28 -30.97 22.27
N GLU A 66 -6.13 -31.66 22.25
CA GLU A 66 -5.91 -32.86 23.10
C GLU A 66 -5.67 -32.47 24.57
N GLU A 67 -4.81 -31.49 24.82
CA GLU A 67 -4.51 -30.96 26.14
C GLU A 67 -4.94 -29.49 26.23
N VAL A 68 -5.81 -29.18 27.19
CA VAL A 68 -6.35 -27.83 27.39
C VAL A 68 -5.36 -27.00 28.21
N GLU A 69 -4.75 -26.00 27.60
CA GLU A 69 -3.90 -25.00 28.28
C GLU A 69 -4.72 -23.75 28.64
N ASN A 70 -5.62 -23.32 27.76
CA ASN A 70 -6.45 -22.12 27.93
C ASN A 70 -7.94 -22.47 28.05
N PRO A 71 -8.50 -22.60 29.27
CA PRO A 71 -9.87 -23.06 29.49
C PRO A 71 -10.97 -22.13 28.93
N THR A 72 -10.60 -20.94 28.43
CA THR A 72 -11.52 -19.94 27.91
C THR A 72 -11.66 -19.98 26.40
N LYS A 73 -10.69 -20.58 25.70
CA LYS A 73 -10.60 -20.66 24.23
C LYS A 73 -10.47 -22.08 23.71
N GLU A 74 -10.15 -23.05 24.56
CA GLU A 74 -9.90 -24.44 24.18
C GLU A 74 -10.89 -25.37 24.86
N ILE A 75 -11.23 -26.47 24.18
CA ILE A 75 -12.08 -27.56 24.67
C ILE A 75 -11.42 -28.89 24.32
N SER A 76 -11.58 -29.90 25.18
CA SER A 76 -11.05 -31.24 24.88
C SER A 76 -11.83 -31.87 23.73
N LEU A 77 -11.15 -32.62 22.87
CA LEU A 77 -11.79 -33.31 21.75
C LEU A 77 -12.96 -34.21 22.18
N GLU A 78 -12.86 -34.89 23.32
CA GLU A 78 -13.95 -35.72 23.86
C GLU A 78 -15.20 -34.90 24.19
N ALA A 79 -15.03 -33.69 24.72
CA ALA A 79 -16.15 -32.80 25.01
C ALA A 79 -16.67 -32.15 23.72
N ALA A 80 -15.77 -31.84 22.77
CA ALA A 80 -16.15 -31.26 21.49
C ALA A 80 -17.03 -32.21 20.66
N GLN A 81 -16.67 -33.48 20.62
CA GLN A 81 -17.41 -34.52 19.90
C GLN A 81 -18.78 -34.84 20.51
N TYR A 82 -19.03 -34.44 21.75
CA TYR A 82 -20.35 -34.57 22.38
C TYR A 82 -21.37 -33.60 21.77
N ASP A 83 -20.93 -32.38 21.45
CA ASP A 83 -21.77 -31.36 20.84
C ASP A 83 -21.86 -31.55 19.32
N ASP A 84 -20.76 -31.91 18.66
CA ASP A 84 -20.72 -32.17 17.22
C ASP A 84 -19.73 -33.31 16.87
N GLU A 85 -20.27 -34.47 16.48
CA GLU A 85 -19.48 -35.70 16.24
C GLU A 85 -18.52 -35.62 15.04
N THR A 86 -18.62 -34.57 14.23
CA THR A 86 -17.82 -34.39 13.00
C THR A 86 -16.51 -33.64 13.22
N ILE A 87 -16.25 -33.16 14.43
CA ILE A 87 -15.12 -32.29 14.76
C ILE A 87 -13.82 -33.08 14.90
N GLU A 88 -12.78 -32.62 14.21
CA GLU A 88 -11.42 -33.13 14.30
C GLU A 88 -10.53 -32.23 15.19
N LEU A 89 -9.30 -32.68 15.48
CA LEU A 89 -8.33 -31.88 16.23
C LEU A 89 -7.97 -30.60 15.46
N GLY A 90 -8.10 -29.45 16.12
CA GLY A 90 -7.84 -28.13 15.55
C GLY A 90 -9.05 -27.43 14.93
N ASP A 91 -10.23 -28.08 14.92
CA ASP A 91 -11.47 -27.44 14.49
C ASP A 91 -12.08 -26.57 15.59
N PHE A 92 -13.04 -25.72 15.20
CA PHE A 92 -13.69 -24.76 16.10
C PHE A 92 -15.16 -25.09 16.32
N ILE A 93 -15.59 -25.15 17.59
CA ILE A 93 -17.00 -25.16 17.98
C ILE A 93 -17.50 -23.74 18.10
N GLU A 94 -18.67 -23.46 17.52
CA GLU A 94 -19.32 -22.16 17.57
C GLU A 94 -20.59 -22.24 18.44
N GLU A 95 -20.64 -21.45 19.52
CA GLU A 95 -21.87 -21.26 20.32
C GLU A 95 -22.39 -19.83 20.12
N GLU A 96 -23.68 -19.70 19.83
CA GLU A 96 -24.32 -18.40 19.66
C GLU A 96 -24.43 -17.68 21.02
N ILE A 97 -23.92 -16.45 21.08
CA ILE A 97 -24.00 -15.59 22.26
C ILE A 97 -24.90 -14.40 21.95
N GLU A 98 -25.55 -13.85 22.99
CA GLU A 98 -26.28 -12.59 22.89
C GLU A 98 -25.44 -11.52 22.19
N SER A 99 -25.89 -11.14 21.00
CA SER A 99 -25.26 -10.10 20.21
C SER A 99 -25.27 -8.78 20.99
N VAL A 100 -24.12 -8.11 21.00
CA VAL A 100 -24.02 -6.80 21.65
C VAL A 100 -24.92 -5.83 20.89
N LYS A 101 -25.96 -5.32 21.56
CA LYS A 101 -26.82 -4.27 20.99
C LYS A 101 -25.95 -3.16 20.41
N PHE A 102 -26.27 -2.77 19.17
CA PHE A 102 -25.61 -1.64 18.52
C PHE A 102 -25.85 -0.38 19.36
N ASP A 103 -24.84 0.00 20.12
CA ASP A 103 -24.82 1.22 20.92
C ASP A 103 -24.07 2.31 20.15
N ARG A 104 -24.13 3.56 20.61
CA ARG A 104 -23.42 4.69 19.98
C ARG A 104 -21.92 4.43 19.82
N ILE A 105 -21.32 3.66 20.72
CA ILE A 105 -19.90 3.30 20.74
C ILE A 105 -19.56 2.32 19.60
N THR A 106 -20.41 1.32 19.34
CA THR A 106 -20.18 0.36 18.24
C THR A 106 -20.35 1.04 16.89
N THR A 107 -21.29 1.99 16.76
CA THR A 107 -21.46 2.80 15.54
C THR A 107 -20.24 3.67 15.24
N GLN A 108 -19.63 4.31 16.26
CA GLN A 108 -18.42 5.10 16.08
C GLN A 108 -17.23 4.23 15.66
N THR A 109 -17.13 3.03 16.25
CA THR A 109 -16.11 2.04 15.92
C THR A 109 -16.28 1.53 14.48
N ALA A 110 -17.51 1.19 14.09
CA ALA A 110 -17.85 0.79 12.73
C ALA A 110 -17.47 1.88 11.71
N LYS A 111 -17.80 3.15 11.98
CA LYS A 111 -17.39 4.28 11.14
C LYS A 111 -15.87 4.36 11.01
N GLN A 112 -15.13 4.19 12.10
CA GLN A 112 -13.67 4.23 12.08
C GLN A 112 -13.09 3.10 11.21
N VAL A 113 -13.63 1.90 11.33
CA VAL A 113 -13.20 0.71 10.57
C VAL A 113 -13.50 0.87 9.09
N ILE A 114 -14.69 1.37 8.74
CA ILE A 114 -15.06 1.70 7.36
C ILE A 114 -14.06 2.70 6.78
N VAL A 115 -13.77 3.80 7.50
CA VAL A 115 -12.80 4.80 7.03
C VAL A 115 -11.40 4.22 6.89
N GLN A 116 -10.98 3.32 7.79
CA GLN A 116 -9.70 2.64 7.71
C GLN A 116 -9.62 1.74 6.46
N LYS A 117 -10.64 0.93 6.21
CA LYS A 117 -10.70 0.04 5.05
C LYS A 117 -10.78 0.77 3.72
N VAL A 118 -11.54 1.86 3.68
CA VAL A 118 -11.57 2.74 2.50
C VAL A 118 -10.17 3.26 2.20
N ARG A 119 -9.41 3.69 3.21
CA ARG A 119 -8.03 4.15 3.02
C ARG A 119 -7.08 3.04 2.59
N GLU A 120 -7.26 1.82 3.09
CA GLU A 120 -6.48 0.66 2.65
C GLU A 120 -6.74 0.34 1.18
N ALA A 121 -8.01 0.26 0.78
CA ALA A 121 -8.40 0.01 -0.60
C ALA A 121 -7.94 1.12 -1.55
N GLU A 122 -8.04 2.40 -1.16
CA GLU A 122 -7.49 3.52 -1.94
C GLU A 122 -5.99 3.36 -2.17
N ARG A 123 -5.24 2.86 -1.19
CA ARG A 123 -3.78 2.66 -1.32
C ARG A 123 -3.43 1.47 -2.20
N GLU A 124 -4.17 0.37 -2.09
CA GLU A 124 -3.99 -0.79 -2.97
C GLU A 124 -4.21 -0.41 -4.44
N GLN A 125 -5.28 0.33 -4.74
CA GLN A 125 -5.55 0.83 -6.09
C GLN A 125 -4.46 1.77 -6.61
N VAL A 126 -3.87 2.60 -5.75
CA VAL A 126 -2.74 3.44 -6.12
C VAL A 126 -1.54 2.58 -6.50
N VAL A 127 -1.24 1.54 -5.72
CA VAL A 127 -0.08 0.67 -5.98
C VAL A 127 -0.20 -0.08 -7.29
N GLU A 128 -1.37 -0.64 -7.58
CA GLU A 128 -1.62 -1.33 -8.85
C GLU A 128 -1.27 -0.46 -10.06
N LYS A 129 -1.52 0.85 -9.99
CA LYS A 129 -1.17 1.80 -11.06
C LYS A 129 0.33 2.05 -11.20
N PHE A 130 1.10 1.95 -10.12
CA PHE A 130 2.53 2.29 -10.11
C PHE A 130 3.46 1.08 -10.24
N ILE A 131 2.93 -0.15 -10.15
CA ILE A 131 3.71 -1.37 -10.41
C ILE A 131 4.23 -1.37 -11.86
N ASP A 132 3.40 -0.97 -12.83
CA ASP A 132 3.79 -0.95 -14.24
C ASP A 132 4.82 0.16 -14.56
N ASN A 133 4.89 1.19 -13.71
CA ASN A 133 5.78 2.34 -13.87
C ASN A 133 7.12 2.17 -13.13
N GLU A 134 7.44 0.98 -12.64
CA GLU A 134 8.74 0.70 -12.04
C GLU A 134 9.87 0.93 -13.05
N GLY A 135 10.83 1.78 -12.69
CA GLY A 135 11.93 2.19 -13.56
C GLY A 135 11.65 3.46 -14.38
N GLU A 136 10.49 4.11 -14.22
CA GLU A 136 10.18 5.37 -14.91
C GLU A 136 10.55 6.62 -14.10
N LEU A 137 10.73 7.73 -14.83
CA LEU A 137 10.91 9.05 -14.24
C LEU A 137 9.56 9.72 -13.96
N ILE A 138 9.23 9.83 -12.68
CA ILE A 138 7.99 10.46 -12.23
C ILE A 138 8.31 11.83 -11.62
N THR A 139 7.41 12.78 -11.83
CA THR A 139 7.50 14.12 -11.24
C THR A 139 6.52 14.24 -10.09
N GLY A 140 6.95 14.78 -8.96
CA GLY A 140 6.08 15.01 -7.81
C GLY A 140 6.38 16.33 -7.11
N VAL A 141 5.48 16.70 -6.19
CA VAL A 141 5.60 17.91 -5.36
C VAL A 141 6.00 17.51 -3.95
N VAL A 142 7.04 18.13 -3.42
CA VAL A 142 7.49 17.88 -2.05
C VAL A 142 6.43 18.38 -1.06
N LYS A 143 5.85 17.47 -0.27
CA LYS A 143 4.90 17.83 0.80
C LYS A 143 5.62 18.10 2.11
N LYS A 144 6.51 17.18 2.50
CA LYS A 144 7.17 17.22 3.81
C LYS A 144 8.63 16.83 3.69
N VAL A 145 9.47 17.56 4.39
CA VAL A 145 10.91 17.30 4.47
C VAL A 145 11.23 16.94 5.92
N ASN A 146 11.64 15.70 6.17
CA ASN A 146 12.25 15.26 7.42
C ASN A 146 13.78 15.27 7.29
N ARG A 147 14.50 15.03 8.38
CA ARG A 147 15.98 15.01 8.36
C ARG A 147 16.57 13.85 7.54
N GLU A 148 15.84 12.74 7.46
CA GLU A 148 16.28 11.50 6.81
C GLU A 148 15.47 11.14 5.56
N THR A 149 14.25 11.67 5.45
CA THR A 149 13.31 11.32 4.38
C THR A 149 12.63 12.55 3.83
N VAL A 150 12.45 12.58 2.51
CA VAL A 150 11.64 13.58 1.82
C VAL A 150 10.40 12.88 1.29
N VAL A 151 9.23 13.37 1.71
CA VAL A 151 7.93 12.85 1.28
C VAL A 151 7.38 13.77 0.20
N MET A 152 7.14 13.20 -0.97
CA MET A 152 6.58 13.88 -2.13
C MET A 152 5.25 13.24 -2.55
N ASP A 153 4.41 14.04 -3.17
CA ASP A 153 3.14 13.64 -3.75
C ASP A 153 3.28 13.53 -5.26
N LEU A 154 2.94 12.36 -5.81
CA LEU A 154 2.97 12.10 -7.25
C LEU A 154 1.63 12.42 -7.92
N GLY A 155 0.60 12.79 -7.14
CA GLY A 155 -0.77 12.94 -7.61
C GLY A 155 -1.62 11.71 -7.28
N GLU A 156 -2.95 11.85 -7.39
CA GLU A 156 -3.91 10.78 -7.09
C GLU A 156 -3.77 10.12 -5.70
N ASN A 157 -3.33 10.89 -4.70
CA ASN A 157 -3.04 10.42 -3.33
C ASN A 157 -1.86 9.43 -3.22
N ALA A 158 -1.00 9.36 -4.23
CA ALA A 158 0.21 8.56 -4.19
C ALA A 158 1.36 9.30 -3.48
N GLU A 159 1.83 8.72 -2.39
CA GLU A 159 2.97 9.24 -1.64
C GLU A 159 4.24 8.47 -2.01
N ALA A 160 5.28 9.21 -2.34
CA ALA A 160 6.61 8.66 -2.56
C ALA A 160 7.61 9.25 -1.58
N VAL A 161 8.63 8.45 -1.28
CA VAL A 161 9.68 8.80 -0.34
C VAL A 161 11.03 8.68 -1.02
N ILE A 162 11.82 9.73 -0.85
CA ILE A 162 13.23 9.74 -1.20
C ILE A 162 14.03 9.68 0.10
N LEU A 163 14.81 8.61 0.27
CA LEU A 163 15.74 8.45 1.39
C LEU A 163 16.93 9.39 1.24
N ARG A 164 17.55 9.78 2.36
CA ARG A 164 18.74 10.66 2.35
C ARG A 164 19.90 10.11 1.51
N GLU A 165 20.08 8.80 1.46
CA GLU A 165 21.11 8.13 0.66
C GLU A 165 20.80 8.17 -0.85
N ASP A 166 19.52 8.26 -1.18
CA ASP A 166 19.00 8.35 -2.55
C ASP A 166 18.92 9.82 -3.05
N GLN A 167 19.26 10.79 -2.19
CA GLN A 167 19.33 12.21 -2.51
C GLN A 167 20.74 12.62 -2.93
N LEU A 168 20.82 13.73 -3.67
CA LEU A 168 22.09 14.35 -4.00
C LEU A 168 22.66 15.08 -2.75
N PRO A 169 23.95 14.91 -2.39
CA PRO A 169 24.50 15.43 -1.13
C PRO A 169 24.39 16.95 -0.92
N ARG A 170 24.25 17.74 -2.00
CA ARG A 170 24.18 19.21 -1.96
C ARG A 170 22.81 19.76 -2.33
N GLU A 171 21.87 18.88 -2.64
CA GLU A 171 20.51 19.26 -3.03
C GLU A 171 19.66 19.42 -1.77
N ASN A 172 19.00 20.57 -1.65
CA ASN A 172 18.13 20.85 -0.51
C ASN A 172 16.70 21.04 -1.02
N PHE A 173 15.78 20.20 -0.55
CA PHE A 173 14.37 20.29 -0.90
C PHE A 173 13.61 21.19 0.07
N ARG A 174 12.68 21.98 -0.46
CA ARG A 174 11.70 22.72 0.32
C ARG A 174 10.29 22.20 0.03
N PRO A 175 9.37 22.25 1.01
CA PRO A 175 7.96 21.98 0.74
C PRO A 175 7.43 22.89 -0.37
N GLY A 176 6.77 22.31 -1.37
CA GLY A 176 6.26 22.97 -2.56
C GLY A 176 7.15 22.84 -3.80
N ASP A 177 8.39 22.38 -3.66
CA ASP A 177 9.28 22.18 -4.81
C ASP A 177 8.80 21.01 -5.68
N ARG A 178 8.92 21.17 -7.00
CA ARG A 178 8.68 20.10 -7.97
C ARG A 178 9.97 19.37 -8.25
N VAL A 179 9.98 18.06 -7.99
CA VAL A 179 11.16 17.22 -8.09
C VAL A 179 10.84 16.04 -9.00
N ARG A 180 11.77 15.72 -9.90
CA ARG A 180 11.72 14.51 -10.73
C ARG A 180 12.54 13.42 -10.04
N GLY A 181 12.09 12.18 -10.03
CA GLY A 181 12.89 11.07 -9.52
C GLY A 181 12.56 9.79 -10.25
N LEU A 182 13.48 8.84 -10.17
CA LEU A 182 13.26 7.51 -10.71
C LEU A 182 12.53 6.66 -9.66
N LEU A 183 11.37 6.11 -9.99
CA LEU A 183 10.71 5.10 -9.15
C LEU A 183 11.46 3.78 -9.32
N TYR A 184 12.05 3.23 -8.26
CA TYR A 184 12.87 1.99 -8.39
C TYR A 184 12.32 0.80 -7.61
N SER A 185 11.49 1.03 -6.60
CA SER A 185 10.85 -0.07 -5.88
C SER A 185 9.59 0.38 -5.17
N VAL A 186 8.56 -0.45 -5.23
CA VAL A 186 7.38 -0.35 -4.38
C VAL A 186 7.51 -1.36 -3.24
N ARG A 187 7.47 -0.91 -1.97
CA ARG A 187 7.53 -1.83 -0.82
C ARG A 187 6.24 -1.75 0.03
N PRO A 188 5.73 -2.90 0.50
CA PRO A 188 4.69 -2.92 1.52
C PRO A 188 5.28 -2.54 2.88
N GLU A 189 4.71 -1.55 3.56
CA GLU A 189 5.03 -1.17 4.93
C GLU A 189 3.80 -1.33 5.83
N ALA A 190 3.99 -1.41 7.16
CA ALA A 190 2.91 -1.67 8.12
C ALA A 190 1.76 -0.64 8.11
N ARG A 191 1.99 0.54 7.51
CA ARG A 191 0.97 1.60 7.37
C ARG A 191 0.55 1.83 5.92
N GLY A 192 0.79 0.86 5.03
CA GLY A 192 0.48 0.93 3.60
C GLY A 192 1.73 0.77 2.75
N PHE A 193 1.57 0.86 1.45
CA PHE A 193 2.70 0.79 0.52
C PHE A 193 3.40 2.13 0.43
N GLN A 194 4.71 2.09 0.30
CA GLN A 194 5.53 3.27 0.11
C GLN A 194 6.30 3.13 -1.21
N LEU A 195 6.16 4.15 -2.05
CA LEU A 195 6.88 4.27 -3.31
C LEU A 195 8.28 4.83 -3.02
N PHE A 196 9.32 4.09 -3.35
CA PHE A 196 10.70 4.57 -3.17
C PHE A 196 11.24 5.16 -4.46
N MET A 197 11.66 6.41 -4.37
CA MET A 197 12.24 7.15 -5.47
C MET A 197 13.71 7.48 -5.20
N THR A 198 14.49 7.52 -6.27
CA THR A 198 15.92 7.84 -6.20
C THR A 198 16.32 8.91 -7.20
N ARG A 199 17.29 9.74 -6.80
CA ARG A 199 17.96 10.72 -7.65
C ARG A 199 19.47 10.44 -7.81
N SER A 200 19.99 9.47 -7.07
CA SER A 200 21.41 9.13 -7.06
C SER A 200 21.77 8.04 -8.08
N LYS A 201 20.88 7.08 -8.33
CA LYS A 201 21.17 5.93 -9.20
C LYS A 201 21.49 6.31 -10.66
N PRO A 202 22.34 5.53 -11.35
CA PRO A 202 22.69 5.79 -12.76
C PRO A 202 21.50 5.61 -13.71
N GLU A 203 20.53 4.75 -13.38
CA GLU A 203 19.30 4.53 -14.15
C GLU A 203 18.50 5.83 -14.36
N MET A 204 18.50 6.72 -13.36
CA MET A 204 17.88 8.04 -13.47
C MET A 204 18.50 8.85 -14.63
N LEU A 205 19.80 8.72 -14.85
CA LEU A 205 20.48 9.41 -15.95
C LEU A 205 20.05 8.83 -17.30
N THR A 206 19.99 7.50 -17.41
CA THR A 206 19.55 6.80 -18.61
C THR A 206 18.16 7.26 -19.06
N GLU A 207 17.21 7.28 -18.13
CA GLU A 207 15.84 7.72 -18.44
C GLU A 207 15.74 9.23 -18.73
N LEU A 208 16.56 10.06 -18.07
CA LEU A 208 16.59 11.50 -18.37
C LEU A 208 17.05 11.74 -19.81
N PHE A 209 18.05 10.99 -20.25
CA PHE A 209 18.53 11.05 -21.63
C PHE A 209 17.53 10.53 -22.65
N ARG A 210 16.76 9.49 -22.30
CA ARG A 210 15.70 8.97 -23.17
C ARG A 210 14.62 10.03 -23.43
N ILE A 211 14.32 10.89 -22.45
CA ILE A 211 13.34 11.98 -22.59
C ILE A 211 13.91 13.15 -23.40
N GLU A 212 15.18 13.50 -23.17
CA GLU A 212 15.79 14.68 -23.79
C GLU A 212 16.28 14.40 -25.24
N VAL A 213 16.66 13.16 -25.56
CA VAL A 213 17.15 12.74 -26.87
C VAL A 213 16.16 11.76 -27.52
N PRO A 214 15.28 12.22 -28.42
CA PRO A 214 14.29 11.34 -29.06
C PRO A 214 14.93 10.22 -29.89
N GLU A 215 16.14 10.42 -30.41
CA GLU A 215 16.88 9.41 -31.18
C GLU A 215 17.29 8.18 -30.35
N ILE A 216 17.32 8.31 -29.01
CA ILE A 216 17.51 7.18 -28.09
C ILE A 216 16.19 6.42 -27.90
N ALA A 217 15.05 7.13 -27.92
CA ALA A 217 13.73 6.50 -27.83
C ALA A 217 13.34 5.74 -29.12
N GLU A 218 13.84 6.18 -30.28
CA GLU A 218 13.66 5.53 -31.58
C GLU A 218 14.70 4.41 -31.85
N ASP A 219 15.54 4.05 -30.87
CA ASP A 219 16.61 3.04 -30.97
C ASP A 219 17.67 3.31 -32.08
N ILE A 220 17.78 4.55 -32.55
CA ILE A 220 18.81 4.97 -33.52
C ILE A 220 20.18 5.06 -32.84
N ILE A 221 20.17 5.46 -31.56
CA ILE A 221 21.33 5.56 -30.68
C ILE A 221 21.13 4.61 -29.50
N GLU A 222 22.01 3.63 -29.37
CA GLU A 222 22.03 2.68 -28.26
C GLU A 222 22.86 3.22 -27.09
N LEU A 223 22.29 3.22 -25.89
CA LEU A 223 23.02 3.44 -24.64
C LEU A 223 23.75 2.16 -24.23
N LYS A 224 25.08 2.19 -24.20
CA LYS A 224 25.92 1.05 -23.77
C LYS A 224 26.14 1.00 -22.26
N GLY A 225 26.06 2.15 -21.59
CA GLY A 225 26.18 2.21 -20.15
C GLY A 225 26.29 3.64 -19.64
N ALA A 226 25.93 3.80 -18.38
CA ALA A 226 26.02 5.05 -17.64
C ALA A 226 26.76 4.81 -16.32
N ALA A 227 27.73 5.67 -16.02
CA ALA A 227 28.41 5.71 -14.73
C ALA A 227 28.21 7.09 -14.11
N ARG A 228 27.77 7.14 -12.86
CA ARG A 228 27.42 8.38 -12.18
C ARG A 228 27.98 8.40 -10.77
N ASP A 229 28.73 9.44 -10.46
CA ASP A 229 29.06 9.86 -9.10
C ASP A 229 28.05 10.96 -8.72
N PRO A 230 27.05 10.67 -7.86
CA PRO A 230 25.95 11.58 -7.58
C PRO A 230 26.43 12.94 -7.10
N GLY A 231 26.04 14.02 -7.80
CA GLY A 231 26.35 15.40 -7.42
C GLY A 231 27.79 15.83 -7.74
N SER A 232 28.51 15.06 -8.56
CA SER A 232 29.88 15.41 -8.97
C SER A 232 30.15 15.22 -10.46
N ARG A 233 29.99 14.00 -11.00
CA ARG A 233 30.30 13.74 -12.41
C ARG A 233 29.51 12.56 -12.92
N ALA A 234 29.21 12.58 -14.21
CA ALA A 234 28.63 11.46 -14.91
C ALA A 234 29.38 11.21 -16.22
N LYS A 235 29.45 9.95 -16.63
CA LYS A 235 29.95 9.53 -17.93
C LYS A 235 28.92 8.60 -18.56
N ILE A 236 28.68 8.78 -19.85
CA ILE A 236 27.73 7.98 -20.61
C ILE A 236 28.42 7.47 -21.86
N ALA A 237 28.16 6.21 -22.20
CA ALA A 237 28.65 5.57 -23.41
C ALA A 237 27.48 5.34 -24.35
N VAL A 238 27.53 5.96 -25.53
CA VAL A 238 26.51 5.86 -26.58
C VAL A 238 27.14 5.29 -27.85
N LYS A 239 26.36 4.51 -28.60
CA LYS A 239 26.74 3.95 -29.88
C LYS A 239 25.60 4.18 -30.87
N THR A 240 25.88 4.74 -32.04
CA THR A 240 24.93 4.71 -33.16
C THR A 240 25.22 3.57 -34.11
N ASN A 241 24.16 3.07 -34.73
CA ASN A 241 24.25 2.15 -35.85
C ASN A 241 24.34 2.87 -37.22
N ASP A 242 23.95 4.15 -37.30
CA ASP A 242 24.07 4.97 -38.51
C ASP A 242 25.32 5.86 -38.47
N ARG A 243 26.17 5.74 -39.49
CA ARG A 243 27.41 6.52 -39.62
C ARG A 243 27.17 8.00 -39.96
N ARG A 244 25.95 8.37 -40.36
CA ARG A 244 25.60 9.77 -40.69
C ARG A 244 25.29 10.62 -39.45
N ILE A 245 25.03 9.99 -38.32
CA ILE A 245 24.58 10.64 -37.09
C ILE A 245 25.78 10.78 -36.15
N ASP A 246 26.11 12.00 -35.72
CA ASP A 246 27.12 12.21 -34.69
C ASP A 246 26.46 12.20 -33.30
N CYS A 247 26.54 11.07 -32.60
CA CYS A 247 26.00 10.90 -31.25
C CYS A 247 26.55 11.92 -30.26
N ARG A 248 27.80 12.38 -30.41
CA ARG A 248 28.42 13.25 -29.41
C ARG A 248 27.80 14.63 -29.41
N CYS A 249 27.55 15.20 -30.58
CA CYS A 249 26.92 16.51 -30.69
C CYS A 249 25.47 16.50 -30.19
N LEU A 250 24.68 15.49 -30.55
CA LEU A 250 23.29 15.37 -30.08
C LEU A 250 23.22 15.18 -28.56
N CYS A 251 24.04 14.26 -28.03
CA CYS A 251 24.11 14.01 -26.59
C CYS A 251 24.65 15.22 -25.82
N TRP A 252 25.49 16.07 -26.41
CA TRP A 252 26.03 17.27 -25.75
C TRP A 252 24.96 18.31 -25.44
N TYR A 253 24.03 18.55 -26.38
CA TYR A 253 22.90 19.45 -26.15
C TYR A 253 22.00 18.94 -25.02
N ALA A 254 21.65 17.65 -25.07
CA ALA A 254 20.87 17.03 -24.01
C ALA A 254 21.59 17.04 -22.66
N TRP A 255 22.91 16.87 -22.64
CA TRP A 255 23.69 16.93 -21.41
C TRP A 255 23.67 18.32 -20.79
N CYS A 256 23.65 19.38 -21.61
CA CYS A 256 23.56 20.76 -21.14
C CYS A 256 22.17 21.09 -20.55
N SER A 257 21.08 20.61 -21.17
CA SER A 257 19.72 20.71 -20.61
C SER A 257 19.57 19.89 -19.32
N CYS A 258 20.03 18.63 -19.36
CA CYS A 258 19.91 17.72 -18.23
C CYS A 258 20.77 18.17 -17.04
N ALA A 259 21.91 18.83 -17.27
CA ALA A 259 22.73 19.39 -16.19
C ALA A 259 21.92 20.32 -15.27
N GLY A 260 20.97 21.09 -15.77
CA GLY A 260 20.10 21.95 -14.93
C GLY A 260 19.05 21.20 -14.10
N CYS A 261 18.72 19.94 -14.45
CA CYS A 261 17.82 19.07 -13.68
C CYS A 261 18.56 18.08 -12.76
N ILE A 262 19.85 17.86 -13.03
CA ILE A 262 20.74 16.89 -12.38
C ILE A 262 21.56 17.52 -11.25
N TRP A 263 21.81 18.84 -11.31
CA TRP A 263 22.64 19.60 -10.37
C TRP A 263 21.84 20.57 -9.51
#